data_AF-A0A358DHU4-F1
#
_entry.id   AF-A0A358DHU4-F1
#
_cell.length_a   1.000
_cell.length_b   1.000
_cell.length_c   1.000
_cell.angle_alpha   90.00
_cell.angle_beta   90.00
_cell.angle_gamma   90.00
#
_symmetry.space_group_name_H-M   'P 1'
#
loop_
_entity.id
_entity.type
_entity.pdbx_description
1 polymer ?
#
loop_
_entity_poly.entity_id
_entity_poly.type
_entity_poly.pdbx_seq_one_letter_code
_entity_poly.pdbx_strand_id
1 'polypeptide(L)'
;MSRRKFIQAGATAAVGLTVVPSSVLGKSMGHMAPSDKLNIVGVGVGGMGFANLKNLESQNIIGLCDVDWKYSQRVFDYFPKAKKYYDYRKMYDELGKSIDGVVVATADHTHAIVAAEAMTMGKHVYVQKPLTHSVYESRLLTNLAKKYKVATQMGNQGSSGP
;
A
#
# COMPACT_ATOMS: atom_id res chain seq x y z
N MET A 1 41.36 -45.03 -14.25
CA MET A 1 40.43 -44.06 -13.61
C MET A 1 40.40 -44.33 -12.11
N SER A 2 41.07 -43.49 -11.30
CA SER A 2 41.19 -43.71 -9.86
C SER A 2 39.94 -43.21 -9.12
N ARG A 3 39.36 -44.06 -8.27
CA ARG A 3 38.20 -43.80 -7.39
C ARG A 3 38.34 -42.51 -6.54
N ARG A 4 39.56 -42.01 -6.36
CA ARG A 4 39.87 -40.76 -5.63
C ARG A 4 39.43 -39.49 -6.34
N LYS A 5 39.40 -39.44 -7.68
CA LYS A 5 38.98 -38.22 -8.41
C LYS A 5 37.46 -38.03 -8.45
N PHE A 6 36.68 -39.09 -8.25
CA PHE A 6 35.21 -39.03 -8.28
C PHE A 6 34.64 -38.41 -6.99
N ILE A 7 35.21 -38.73 -5.83
CA ILE A 7 34.78 -38.13 -4.55
C ILE A 7 35.21 -36.65 -4.47
N GLN A 8 36.35 -36.30 -5.05
CA GLN A 8 36.84 -34.92 -5.04
C GLN A 8 36.04 -33.98 -5.98
N ALA A 9 35.42 -34.53 -7.04
CA ALA A 9 34.51 -33.80 -7.91
C ALA A 9 33.08 -33.64 -7.35
N GLY A 10 32.67 -34.53 -6.43
CA GLY A 10 31.35 -34.46 -5.78
C GLY A 10 31.27 -33.46 -4.61
N ALA A 11 32.38 -33.21 -3.91
CA ALA A 11 32.40 -32.37 -2.72
C ALA A 11 32.31 -30.85 -3.00
N THR A 12 32.62 -30.41 -4.23
CA THR A 12 32.58 -28.98 -4.61
C THR A 12 31.22 -28.52 -5.12
N ALA A 13 30.28 -29.43 -5.40
CA ALA A 13 28.94 -29.08 -5.86
C ALA A 13 27.91 -28.84 -4.74
N ALA A 14 28.23 -29.20 -3.49
CA ALA A 14 27.25 -29.19 -2.38
C ALA A 14 27.29 -27.93 -1.49
N VAL A 15 28.25 -27.01 -1.68
CA VAL A 15 28.44 -25.85 -0.78
C VAL A 15 27.59 -24.62 -1.17
N GLY A 16 26.91 -24.65 -2.31
CA GLY A 16 26.19 -23.47 -2.84
C GLY A 16 24.71 -23.31 -2.46
N LEU A 17 24.11 -24.24 -1.69
CA LEU A 17 22.65 -24.28 -1.49
C LEU A 17 22.16 -23.93 -0.08
N THR A 18 23.03 -23.49 0.84
CA THR A 18 22.65 -23.44 2.26
C THR A 18 21.88 -22.18 2.67
N VAL A 19 21.87 -21.10 1.89
CA VAL A 19 21.03 -19.93 2.18
C VAL A 19 20.57 -19.27 0.88
N VAL A 20 19.51 -19.79 0.28
CA VAL A 20 18.76 -19.01 -0.71
C VAL A 20 17.87 -18.05 0.08
N PRO A 21 18.00 -16.71 -0.08
CA PRO A 21 17.12 -15.76 0.58
C PRO A 21 15.66 -16.10 0.30
N SER A 22 14.81 -16.08 1.33
CA SER A 22 13.37 -16.35 1.18
C SER A 22 12.69 -15.39 0.19
N SER A 23 13.27 -14.22 -0.08
CA SER A 23 12.85 -13.28 -1.11
C SER A 23 12.99 -13.82 -2.54
N VAL A 24 13.92 -14.76 -2.79
CA VAL A 24 14.13 -15.40 -4.11
C VAL A 24 13.17 -16.58 -4.30
N LEU A 25 12.94 -17.37 -3.25
CA LEU A 25 12.01 -18.51 -3.27
C LEU A 25 10.52 -18.10 -3.16
N GLY A 26 10.22 -16.98 -2.48
CA GLY A 26 8.86 -16.48 -2.29
C GLY A 26 8.24 -15.91 -3.56
N LYS A 27 9.04 -15.24 -4.41
CA LYS A 27 8.58 -14.68 -5.69
C LYS A 27 8.11 -15.74 -6.69
N SER A 28 8.69 -16.94 -6.69
CA SER A 28 8.29 -18.01 -7.62
C SER A 28 7.07 -18.82 -7.15
N MET A 29 6.66 -18.69 -5.89
CA MET A 29 5.59 -19.49 -5.25
C MET A 29 4.38 -18.64 -4.82
N GLY A 30 4.29 -17.38 -5.26
CA GLY A 30 3.18 -16.48 -4.94
C GLY A 30 3.09 -16.04 -3.48
N HIS A 31 4.09 -16.36 -2.65
CA HIS A 31 4.12 -16.01 -1.23
C HIS A 31 5.03 -14.79 -1.03
N MET A 32 4.42 -13.63 -0.83
CA MET A 32 5.11 -12.39 -0.47
C MET A 32 5.46 -12.42 1.03
N ALA A 33 6.75 -12.35 1.36
CA ALA A 33 7.20 -12.26 2.73
C ALA A 33 6.56 -11.03 3.42
N PRO A 34 6.20 -11.09 4.71
CA PRO A 34 5.59 -9.95 5.39
C PRO A 34 6.42 -8.65 5.33
N SER A 35 7.75 -8.76 5.24
CA SER A 35 8.69 -7.64 5.07
C SER A 35 8.57 -6.93 3.72
N ASP A 36 8.07 -7.64 2.70
CA ASP A 36 7.99 -7.14 1.32
C ASP A 36 6.61 -6.56 1.02
N LYS A 37 5.69 -6.60 2.00
CA LYS A 37 4.35 -6.01 1.90
C LYS A 37 4.37 -4.53 2.22
N LEU A 38 3.56 -3.78 1.50
CA LEU A 38 3.34 -2.36 1.76
C LEU A 38 2.41 -2.17 2.95
N ASN A 39 2.71 -1.15 3.76
CA ASN A 39 1.83 -0.65 4.80
C ASN A 39 0.91 0.43 4.23
N ILE A 40 -0.38 0.08 4.15
CA ILE A 40 -1.42 0.91 3.56
C ILE A 40 -2.35 1.45 4.66
N VAL A 41 -2.75 2.71 4.50
CA VAL A 41 -3.84 3.31 5.29
C VAL A 41 -4.98 3.76 4.39
N GLY A 42 -6.20 3.77 4.93
CA GLY A 42 -7.38 4.28 4.25
C GLY A 42 -7.95 5.52 4.93
N VAL A 43 -8.38 6.51 4.15
CA VAL A 43 -9.13 7.69 4.60
C VAL A 43 -10.46 7.76 3.82
N GLY A 44 -11.58 7.76 4.54
CA GLY A 44 -12.91 7.52 3.96
C GLY A 44 -13.06 6.04 3.61
N VAL A 45 -13.21 5.20 4.63
CA VAL A 45 -13.04 3.74 4.49
C VAL A 45 -14.35 2.98 4.30
N GLY A 46 -15.50 3.63 4.44
CA GLY A 46 -16.80 3.05 4.06
C GLY A 46 -16.94 2.79 2.55
N GLY A 47 -18.16 2.77 2.01
CA GLY A 47 -18.45 2.81 0.56
C GLY A 47 -17.40 2.18 -0.38
N MET A 48 -16.84 3.02 -1.27
CA MET A 48 -15.79 2.63 -2.21
C MET A 48 -14.42 2.42 -1.55
N GLY A 49 -14.11 3.14 -0.46
CA GLY A 49 -12.88 2.93 0.29
C GLY A 49 -12.74 1.48 0.75
N PHE A 50 -13.83 0.86 1.21
CA PHE A 50 -13.84 -0.54 1.59
C PHE A 50 -13.55 -1.46 0.41
N ALA A 51 -14.18 -1.22 -0.75
CA ALA A 51 -13.92 -2.00 -1.96
C ALA A 51 -12.45 -1.87 -2.40
N ASN A 52 -11.88 -0.67 -2.31
CA ASN A 52 -10.46 -0.44 -2.62
C ASN A 52 -9.54 -1.17 -1.64
N LEU A 53 -9.80 -1.10 -0.33
CA LEU A 53 -9.00 -1.76 0.69
C LEU A 53 -9.07 -3.29 0.58
N LYS A 54 -10.22 -3.86 0.23
CA LYS A 54 -10.35 -5.30 -0.05
C LYS A 54 -9.47 -5.76 -1.20
N ASN A 55 -9.37 -4.97 -2.28
CA ASN A 55 -8.45 -5.29 -3.38
C ASN A 55 -6.97 -5.20 -2.98
N LEU A 56 -6.67 -4.65 -1.81
CA LEU A 56 -5.33 -4.52 -1.23
C LEU A 56 -5.14 -5.43 0.00
N GLU A 57 -6.02 -6.39 0.26
CA GLU A 57 -5.94 -7.27 1.45
C GLU A 57 -4.70 -8.19 1.46
N SER A 58 -4.02 -8.32 0.32
CA SER A 58 -2.71 -8.98 0.23
C SER A 58 -1.60 -8.17 0.94
N GLN A 59 -1.81 -6.87 1.15
CA GLN A 59 -0.89 -5.92 1.81
C GLN A 59 -1.25 -5.72 3.29
N ASN A 60 -0.45 -4.93 4.01
CA ASN A 60 -0.70 -4.65 5.42
C ASN A 60 -1.62 -3.42 5.55
N ILE A 61 -2.88 -3.62 5.92
CA ILE A 61 -3.77 -2.50 6.26
C ILE A 61 -3.52 -2.12 7.72
N ILE A 62 -2.79 -1.03 7.95
CA ILE A 62 -2.31 -0.63 9.29
C ILE A 62 -3.17 0.44 9.96
N GLY A 63 -3.96 1.20 9.19
CA GLY A 63 -4.77 2.30 9.69
C GLY A 63 -5.99 2.57 8.85
N LEU A 64 -7.11 2.88 9.51
CA LEU A 64 -8.40 3.19 8.92
C LEU A 64 -8.94 4.47 9.52
N CYS A 65 -9.27 5.45 8.69
CA CYS A 65 -9.83 6.72 9.12
C CYS A 65 -11.21 6.96 8.51
N ASP A 66 -12.20 7.24 9.34
CA ASP A 66 -13.52 7.70 8.91
C ASP A 66 -14.16 8.60 9.98
N VAL A 67 -14.99 9.55 9.55
CA VAL A 67 -15.77 10.43 10.44
C VAL A 67 -17.14 9.82 10.81
N ASP A 68 -17.61 8.83 10.04
CA ASP A 68 -18.81 8.06 10.35
C ASP A 68 -18.44 6.62 10.70
N TRP A 69 -18.21 6.39 11.99
CA TRP A 69 -17.86 5.07 12.51
C TRP A 69 -19.02 4.09 12.46
N LYS A 70 -20.27 4.57 12.53
CA LYS A 70 -21.44 3.70 12.42
C LYS A 70 -21.53 3.13 11.01
N TYR A 71 -21.34 3.98 9.99
CA TYR A 71 -21.28 3.56 8.60
C TYR A 71 -20.07 2.64 8.32
N SER A 72 -18.93 2.95 8.91
CA SER A 72 -17.65 2.25 8.68
C SER A 72 -17.42 1.02 9.57
N GLN A 73 -18.37 0.70 10.46
CA GLN A 73 -18.24 -0.40 11.42
C GLN A 73 -17.86 -1.73 10.76
N ARG A 74 -18.51 -2.07 9.63
CA ARG A 74 -18.21 -3.30 8.88
C ARG A 74 -16.74 -3.40 8.44
N VAL A 75 -16.09 -2.27 8.21
CA VAL A 75 -14.71 -2.19 7.70
C VAL A 75 -13.74 -2.38 8.85
N PHE A 76 -14.05 -1.77 9.99
CA PHE A 76 -13.33 -1.97 11.25
C PHE A 76 -13.39 -3.41 11.74
N ASP A 77 -14.50 -4.09 11.53
CA ASP A 77 -14.67 -5.50 11.89
C ASP A 77 -13.95 -6.42 10.90
N TYR A 78 -13.90 -6.03 9.62
CA TYR A 78 -13.17 -6.77 8.58
C TYR A 78 -11.64 -6.68 8.73
N PHE A 79 -11.12 -5.52 9.14
CA PHE A 79 -9.71 -5.29 9.41
C PHE A 79 -9.45 -4.99 10.89
N PRO A 80 -9.66 -5.96 11.81
CA PRO A 80 -9.66 -5.69 13.25
C PRO A 80 -8.28 -5.30 13.80
N LYS A 81 -7.20 -5.57 13.05
CA LYS A 81 -5.82 -5.24 13.42
C LYS A 81 -5.41 -3.81 13.04
N ALA A 82 -6.14 -3.16 12.14
CA ALA A 82 -5.84 -1.80 11.72
C ALA A 82 -6.23 -0.81 12.83
N LYS A 83 -5.37 0.16 13.11
CA LYS A 83 -5.72 1.23 14.06
C LYS A 83 -6.83 2.10 13.47
N LYS A 84 -7.78 2.50 14.31
CA LYS A 84 -8.98 3.23 13.89
C LYS A 84 -8.84 4.70 14.28
N TYR A 85 -9.13 5.58 13.34
CA TYR A 85 -9.00 7.02 13.52
C TYR A 85 -10.29 7.72 13.11
N TYR A 86 -10.62 8.76 13.85
CA TYR A 86 -11.66 9.72 13.47
C TYR A 86 -11.11 10.85 12.60
N ASP A 87 -9.83 11.16 12.78
CA ASP A 87 -9.13 12.27 12.14
C ASP A 87 -7.87 11.76 11.44
N TYR A 88 -7.78 11.98 10.13
CA TYR A 88 -6.70 11.47 9.31
C TYR A 88 -5.36 12.13 9.65
N ARG A 89 -5.38 13.36 10.18
CA ARG A 89 -4.17 14.09 10.58
C ARG A 89 -3.49 13.39 11.74
N LYS A 90 -4.28 12.97 12.74
CA LYS A 90 -3.78 12.16 13.87
C LYS A 90 -3.23 10.81 13.40
N MET A 91 -3.88 10.20 12.40
CA MET A 91 -3.38 8.97 11.78
C MET A 91 -2.03 9.20 11.11
N TYR A 92 -1.86 10.30 10.38
CA TYR A 92 -0.61 10.67 9.73
C TYR A 92 0.49 11.03 10.72
N ASP A 93 0.17 11.72 11.81
CA ASP A 93 1.13 12.02 12.88
C ASP A 93 1.66 10.75 13.55
N GLU A 94 0.76 9.80 13.86
CA GLU A 94 1.14 8.58 14.57
C GLU A 94 1.79 7.54 13.65
N LEU A 95 1.23 7.32 12.46
CA LEU A 95 1.65 6.25 11.55
C LEU A 95 2.56 6.74 10.42
N GLY A 96 2.83 8.04 10.31
CA GLY A 96 3.50 8.67 9.17
C GLY A 96 4.81 8.00 8.75
N LYS A 97 5.61 7.51 9.70
CA LYS A 97 6.87 6.80 9.39
C LYS A 97 6.66 5.39 8.84
N SER A 98 5.55 4.76 9.20
CA SER A 98 5.22 3.38 8.85
C SER A 98 4.39 3.27 7.58
N ILE A 99 3.75 4.36 7.13
CA ILE A 99 2.92 4.37 5.91
C ILE A 99 3.81 4.32 4.67
N ASP A 100 3.47 3.44 3.73
CA ASP A 100 4.00 3.44 2.37
C ASP A 100 3.00 4.05 1.37
N GLY A 101 1.71 3.76 1.57
CA GLY A 101 0.65 4.22 0.67
C GLY A 101 -0.66 4.59 1.38
N VAL A 102 -1.40 5.49 0.75
CA VAL A 102 -2.70 5.99 1.24
C VAL A 102 -3.78 5.76 0.20
N VAL A 103 -4.88 5.15 0.61
CA VAL A 103 -6.14 5.12 -0.14
C VAL A 103 -7.02 6.28 0.33
N VAL A 104 -7.34 7.21 -0.56
CA VAL A 104 -8.22 8.35 -0.31
C VAL A 104 -9.54 8.11 -1.02
N ALA A 105 -10.60 7.89 -0.26
CA ALA A 105 -11.95 7.63 -0.76
C ALA A 105 -13.01 8.33 0.11
N THR A 106 -12.66 9.53 0.60
CA THR A 106 -13.56 10.42 1.34
C THR A 106 -14.64 11.02 0.41
N ALA A 107 -15.44 11.95 0.93
CA ALA A 107 -16.20 12.83 0.06
C ALA A 107 -15.24 13.66 -0.82
N ASP A 108 -15.60 13.83 -2.09
CA ASP A 108 -14.76 14.41 -3.14
C ASP A 108 -14.10 15.75 -2.78
N HIS A 109 -14.77 16.61 -2.00
CA HIS A 109 -14.29 17.94 -1.58
C HIS A 109 -13.12 17.91 -0.61
N THR A 110 -12.75 16.73 -0.12
CA THR A 110 -11.58 16.53 0.74
C THR A 110 -10.48 15.70 0.09
N HIS A 111 -10.70 15.17 -1.13
CA HIS A 111 -9.69 14.35 -1.82
C HIS A 111 -8.36 15.09 -1.98
N ALA A 112 -8.41 16.33 -2.45
CA ALA A 112 -7.22 17.12 -2.79
C ALA A 112 -6.34 17.36 -1.57
N ILE A 113 -6.91 17.80 -0.44
CA ILE A 113 -6.13 18.15 0.75
C ILE A 113 -5.51 16.90 1.41
N VAL A 114 -6.28 15.82 1.54
CA VAL A 114 -5.79 14.56 2.13
C VAL A 114 -4.68 13.96 1.27
N ALA A 115 -4.86 13.93 -0.05
CA ALA A 115 -3.86 13.42 -0.97
C ALA A 115 -2.59 14.30 -1.00
N ALA A 116 -2.75 15.63 -1.02
CA ALA A 116 -1.63 16.56 -1.00
C ALA A 116 -0.77 16.37 0.26
N GLU A 117 -1.39 16.25 1.43
CA GLU A 117 -0.69 16.04 2.70
C GLU A 117 0.12 14.73 2.67
N ALA A 118 -0.51 13.63 2.25
CA ALA A 118 0.17 12.35 2.07
C ALA A 118 1.36 12.44 1.08
N MET A 119 1.18 13.11 -0.07
CA MET A 119 2.26 13.30 -1.05
C MET A 119 3.42 14.12 -0.45
N THR A 120 3.14 15.17 0.33
CA THR A 120 4.18 15.99 0.96
C THR A 120 4.97 15.24 2.03
N MET A 121 4.38 14.18 2.61
CA MET A 121 5.05 13.22 3.48
C MET A 121 5.82 12.14 2.72
N GLY A 122 5.87 12.21 1.38
CA GLY A 122 6.53 11.22 0.52
C GLY A 122 5.77 9.91 0.38
N LYS A 123 4.44 9.92 0.59
CA LYS A 123 3.61 8.69 0.54
C LYS A 123 2.97 8.52 -0.82
N HIS A 124 2.89 7.27 -1.27
CA HIS A 124 2.15 6.93 -2.48
C HIS A 124 0.66 7.10 -2.24
N VAL A 125 -0.09 7.51 -3.26
CA VAL A 125 -1.53 7.74 -3.10
C VAL A 125 -2.35 7.08 -4.19
N TYR A 126 -3.44 6.44 -3.77
CA TYR A 126 -4.56 6.08 -4.60
C TYR A 126 -5.72 7.01 -4.22
N VAL A 127 -6.31 7.72 -5.17
CA VAL A 127 -7.40 8.67 -4.89
C VAL A 127 -8.61 8.31 -5.73
N GLN A 128 -9.79 8.21 -5.11
CA GLN A 128 -11.01 7.90 -5.81
C GLN A 128 -11.43 9.00 -6.79
N LYS A 129 -12.26 8.61 -7.76
CA LYS A 129 -12.91 9.53 -8.68
C LYS A 129 -14.10 10.25 -8.02
N PRO A 130 -14.40 11.51 -8.40
CA PRO A 130 -13.54 12.42 -9.16
C PRO A 130 -12.28 12.81 -8.36
N LEU A 131 -11.16 13.04 -9.05
CA LEU A 131 -9.87 13.26 -8.38
C LEU A 131 -9.87 14.52 -7.50
N THR A 132 -10.43 15.62 -8.03
CA THR A 132 -10.50 16.94 -7.38
C THR A 132 -11.73 17.72 -7.86
N HIS A 133 -12.05 18.84 -7.21
CA HIS A 133 -13.14 19.74 -7.62
C HIS A 133 -12.72 20.77 -8.65
N SER A 134 -11.43 21.10 -8.69
CA SER A 134 -10.92 22.09 -9.63
C SER A 134 -9.72 21.58 -10.43
N VAL A 135 -9.51 22.20 -11.59
CA VAL A 135 -8.30 21.99 -12.41
C VAL A 135 -7.05 22.44 -11.64
N TYR A 136 -7.17 23.47 -10.79
CA TYR A 136 -6.07 23.94 -9.96
C TYR A 136 -5.58 22.84 -9.01
N GLU A 137 -6.49 22.20 -8.28
CA GLU A 137 -6.13 21.09 -7.36
C GLU A 137 -5.50 19.92 -8.11
N SER A 138 -6.04 19.54 -9.27
CA SER A 138 -5.43 18.49 -10.11
C SER A 138 -3.99 18.84 -10.52
N ARG A 139 -3.72 20.10 -10.90
CA ARG A 139 -2.37 20.58 -11.24
C ARG A 139 -1.47 20.62 -10.02
N LEU A 140 -1.99 21.03 -8.86
CA LEU A 140 -1.26 21.02 -7.60
C LEU A 140 -0.81 19.60 -7.24
N LEU A 141 -1.73 18.64 -7.24
CA LEU A 141 -1.41 17.23 -6.97
C LEU A 141 -0.38 16.68 -7.97
N THR A 142 -0.51 17.03 -9.25
CA THR A 142 0.49 16.66 -10.28
C THR A 142 1.89 17.18 -9.93
N ASN A 143 1.98 18.44 -9.51
CA ASN A 143 3.25 19.06 -9.14
C ASN A 143 3.83 18.46 -7.86
N LEU A 144 2.99 18.16 -6.87
CA LEU A 144 3.40 17.49 -5.63
C LEU A 144 3.91 16.08 -5.92
N ALA A 145 3.19 15.28 -6.71
CA ALA A 145 3.61 13.94 -7.12
C ALA A 145 5.00 13.96 -7.78
N LYS A 146 5.22 14.90 -8.71
CA LYS A 146 6.52 15.09 -9.38
C LYS A 146 7.61 15.53 -8.40
N LYS A 147 7.31 16.48 -7.50
CA LYS A 147 8.27 17.03 -6.53
C LYS A 147 8.73 15.98 -5.51
N TYR A 148 7.79 15.23 -4.95
CA TYR A 148 8.05 14.24 -3.91
C TYR A 148 8.34 12.84 -4.47
N LYS A 149 8.27 12.66 -5.80
CA LYS A 149 8.59 11.42 -6.52
C LYS A 149 7.76 10.23 -6.03
N VAL A 150 6.47 10.47 -5.82
CA VAL A 150 5.53 9.45 -5.34
C VAL A 150 4.71 8.89 -6.50
N ALA A 151 4.45 7.59 -6.48
CA ALA A 151 3.47 6.97 -7.34
C ALA A 151 2.06 7.43 -6.97
N THR A 152 1.25 7.71 -7.99
CA THR A 152 -0.14 8.15 -7.84
C THR A 152 -1.05 7.40 -8.79
N GLN A 153 -2.23 7.00 -8.32
CA GLN A 153 -3.25 6.38 -9.16
C GLN A 153 -4.63 6.99 -8.85
N MET A 154 -5.38 7.34 -9.89
CA MET A 154 -6.80 7.68 -9.73
C MET A 154 -7.66 6.42 -9.86
N GLY A 155 -8.69 6.31 -9.04
CA GLY A 155 -9.65 5.20 -9.03
C GLY A 155 -10.65 5.19 -10.18
N ASN A 156 -10.17 5.43 -11.41
CA ASN A 156 -10.98 5.35 -12.61
C ASN A 156 -11.11 3.90 -13.10
N GLN A 157 -12.06 3.15 -12.51
CA GLN A 157 -12.21 1.71 -12.75
C GLN A 157 -12.45 1.32 -14.21
N GLY A 158 -13.02 2.22 -15.04
CA GLY A 158 -13.18 1.97 -16.48
C GLY A 158 -11.88 2.04 -17.28
N SER A 159 -10.81 2.58 -16.71
CA SER A 159 -9.49 2.69 -17.34
C SER A 159 -8.38 1.98 -16.56
N SER A 160 -8.67 1.49 -15.35
CA SER A 160 -7.74 0.77 -14.48
C SER A 160 -8.10 -0.69 -14.24
N GLY A 161 -9.17 -1.19 -14.85
CA GLY A 161 -9.50 -2.62 -14.88
C GLY A 161 -8.63 -3.39 -15.88
N PRO A 162 -8.44 -4.70 -15.67
CA PRO A 162 -7.79 -5.58 -16.64
C PRO A 162 -8.63 -5.79 -17.91
#